data_AF-A0A834IHX9-F1
#
_entry.id   AF-A0A834IHX9-F1
#
_cell.length_a   1.000
_cell.length_b   1.000
_cell.length_c   1.000
_cell.angle_alpha   90.00
_cell.angle_beta   90.00
_cell.angle_gamma   90.00
#
_symmetry.space_group_name_H-M   'P 1'
#
loop_
_entity.id
_entity.type
_entity.pdbx_description
1 polymer ?
#
loop_
_entity_poly.entity_id
_entity_poly.type
_entity_poly.pdbx_seq_one_letter_code
_entity_poly.pdbx_strand_id
1 'polypeptide(L)'
;MSLSQGKLKNNQIQESLLPNEPPSVPSTPKPTPPEHDDSLLLTTDLPIFLEEPQPSFIVKNRPATLHCRAAHSLRVYFKCNGVKNVETKEFEFVDPQNGVRIMEAETNVTRDMVEEFFGKEKFKCECYAWNGKGTIKSQPATVEVALVLEVTNDQTSENAEILGN
;
A
#
# COMPACT_ATOMS: atom_id res chain seq x y z
N MET A 1 -23.38 67.01 -25.33
CA MET A 1 -22.78 68.26 -25.87
C MET A 1 -21.33 68.23 -25.41
N SER A 2 -20.27 68.15 -26.21
CA SER A 2 -19.99 68.21 -27.65
C SER A 2 -18.57 67.59 -27.81
N LEU A 3 -18.27 66.75 -28.82
CA LEU A 3 -17.49 67.06 -30.04
C LEU A 3 -16.19 67.88 -29.75
N SER A 4 -14.99 67.61 -30.26
CA SER A 4 -14.50 66.74 -31.35
C SER A 4 -13.01 67.05 -31.62
N GLN A 5 -12.23 66.01 -32.00
CA GLN A 5 -11.12 65.97 -33.00
C GLN A 5 -9.82 66.75 -32.70
N GLY A 6 -8.61 66.39 -33.16
CA GLY A 6 -8.06 65.39 -34.09
C GLY A 6 -6.54 65.67 -34.21
N LYS A 7 -5.63 64.69 -34.22
CA LYS A 7 -5.14 63.83 -35.33
C LYS A 7 -4.03 64.44 -36.21
N LEU A 8 -2.85 63.80 -36.23
CA LEU A 8 -1.92 63.70 -37.37
C LEU A 8 -1.19 62.33 -37.27
N LYS A 9 -1.57 61.30 -38.06
CA LYS A 9 -1.17 60.89 -39.44
C LYS A 9 0.13 60.02 -39.42
N ASN A 10 0.09 58.69 -39.63
CA ASN A 10 -0.13 57.84 -40.83
C ASN A 10 1.11 57.64 -41.75
N ASN A 11 1.46 56.37 -42.01
CA ASN A 11 1.93 55.76 -43.29
C ASN A 11 2.13 54.24 -43.07
N GLN A 12 1.41 53.28 -43.70
CA GLN A 12 1.47 52.71 -45.09
C GLN A 12 2.90 52.33 -45.56
N ILE A 13 3.26 51.22 -46.22
CA ILE A 13 2.66 49.97 -46.79
C ILE A 13 3.83 49.01 -47.17
N GLN A 14 3.56 47.69 -47.35
CA GLN A 14 4.22 46.53 -48.06
C GLN A 14 5.62 46.68 -48.73
N GLU A 15 6.50 45.66 -48.91
CA GLU A 15 6.36 44.28 -49.47
C GLU A 15 7.75 43.59 -49.34
N SER A 16 7.89 42.31 -48.92
CA SER A 16 8.21 41.14 -49.80
C SER A 16 9.56 40.44 -49.49
N LEU A 17 9.57 39.13 -49.74
CA LEU A 17 10.69 38.20 -50.03
C LEU A 17 11.34 37.39 -48.88
N LEU A 18 11.18 36.06 -48.99
CA LEU A 18 11.79 34.97 -48.22
C LEU A 18 13.32 34.92 -48.36
N PRO A 19 14.00 34.22 -47.42
CA PRO A 19 14.94 33.20 -47.86
C PRO A 19 14.75 31.83 -47.16
N ASN A 20 14.48 30.83 -47.99
CA ASN A 20 15.03 29.47 -48.05
C ASN A 20 15.07 28.59 -46.77
N GLU A 21 14.21 27.58 -46.81
CA GLU A 21 14.22 26.36 -45.97
C GLU A 21 15.49 25.52 -46.26
N PRO A 22 16.23 25.06 -45.23
CA PRO A 22 17.34 24.11 -45.44
C PRO A 22 16.84 22.68 -45.67
N PRO A 23 17.55 21.87 -46.49
CA PRO A 23 17.07 20.58 -46.98
C PRO A 23 16.98 19.51 -45.89
N SER A 24 15.93 18.71 -45.96
CA SER A 24 15.75 17.46 -45.22
C SER A 24 16.84 16.44 -45.61
N VAL A 25 17.62 15.99 -44.62
CA VAL A 25 18.62 14.91 -44.78
C VAL A 25 18.11 13.63 -44.12
N PRO A 26 18.31 12.43 -44.73
CA PRO A 26 17.59 11.22 -44.38
C PRO A 26 18.15 10.50 -43.14
N SER A 27 17.26 9.77 -42.48
CA SER A 27 17.47 8.89 -41.32
C SER A 27 18.59 7.87 -41.52
N THR A 28 19.51 7.80 -40.55
CA THR A 28 20.31 6.59 -40.27
C THR A 28 20.31 6.33 -38.75
N PRO A 29 20.26 5.05 -38.29
CA PRO A 29 20.05 4.73 -36.89
C PRO A 29 21.39 4.81 -36.13
N LYS A 30 21.43 5.67 -35.10
CA LYS A 30 22.55 5.71 -34.15
C LYS A 30 22.41 4.53 -33.18
N PRO A 31 23.46 3.73 -32.93
CA PRO A 31 23.40 2.65 -31.94
C PRO A 31 23.25 3.25 -30.54
N THR A 32 22.12 2.96 -29.91
CA THR A 32 21.81 3.30 -28.52
C THR A 32 22.79 2.55 -27.61
N PRO A 33 23.53 3.22 -26.71
CA PRO A 33 24.13 2.56 -25.55
C PRO A 33 23.01 1.80 -24.80
N PRO A 34 23.29 0.68 -24.12
CA PRO A 34 22.28 0.03 -23.29
C PRO A 34 21.84 1.05 -22.22
N GLU A 35 20.66 1.64 -22.44
CA GLU A 35 19.96 2.45 -21.47
C GLU A 35 19.61 1.50 -20.34
N HIS A 36 20.36 1.61 -19.24
CA HIS A 36 20.01 0.93 -18.01
C HIS A 36 18.69 1.55 -17.55
N ASP A 37 17.63 0.75 -17.53
CA ASP A 37 16.27 1.11 -17.11
C ASP A 37 16.24 1.42 -15.60
N ASP A 38 16.95 2.46 -15.16
CA ASP A 38 16.94 2.99 -13.80
C ASP A 38 15.78 3.98 -13.57
N SER A 39 14.88 4.12 -14.53
CA SER A 39 13.76 5.07 -14.46
C SER A 39 12.42 4.44 -14.07
N LEU A 40 12.36 3.12 -13.84
CA LEU A 40 11.16 2.41 -13.36
C LEU A 40 11.18 2.12 -11.85
N LEU A 41 12.23 2.48 -11.11
CA LEU A 41 12.44 1.96 -9.74
C LEU A 41 12.24 2.95 -8.58
N LEU A 42 11.89 4.23 -8.79
CA LEU A 42 11.90 5.19 -7.67
C LEU A 42 10.75 6.21 -7.53
N THR A 43 9.72 6.25 -8.40
CA THR A 43 8.63 7.25 -8.20
C THR A 43 7.19 6.82 -8.53
N THR A 44 6.91 5.55 -8.80
CA THR A 44 5.56 5.11 -9.21
C THR A 44 5.00 3.88 -8.51
N ASP A 45 5.74 3.27 -7.58
CA ASP A 45 5.34 1.97 -7.08
C ASP A 45 4.28 2.06 -5.97
N LEU A 46 3.31 1.14 -6.06
CA LEU A 46 2.41 0.83 -4.96
C LEU A 46 3.25 0.33 -3.77
N PRO A 47 2.72 0.42 -2.53
CA PRO A 47 3.39 -0.21 -1.40
C PRO A 47 3.61 -1.70 -1.65
N ILE A 48 4.59 -2.30 -0.99
CA ILE A 48 4.88 -3.74 -1.11
C ILE A 48 4.94 -4.33 0.29
N PHE A 49 4.24 -5.44 0.52
CA PHE A 49 4.34 -6.14 1.80
C PHE A 49 5.69 -6.83 1.94
N LEU A 50 6.40 -6.52 3.01
CA LEU A 50 7.58 -7.25 3.48
C LEU A 50 7.15 -8.37 4.43
N GLU A 51 6.08 -8.14 5.18
CA GLU A 51 5.48 -9.10 6.08
C GLU A 51 3.96 -8.95 6.06
N GLU A 52 3.27 -10.02 5.71
CA GLU A 52 1.81 -10.11 5.78
C GLU A 52 1.39 -10.77 7.09
N PRO A 53 0.24 -10.38 7.68
CA PRO A 53 -0.23 -10.95 8.92
C PRO A 53 -0.54 -12.44 8.75
N GLN A 54 -0.15 -13.23 9.75
CA GLN A 54 -0.38 -14.67 9.78
C GLN A 54 -1.56 -15.02 10.69
N PRO A 55 -2.28 -16.13 10.41
CA PRO A 55 -3.29 -16.66 11.32
C PRO A 55 -2.72 -16.90 12.72
N SER A 56 -3.50 -16.57 13.75
CA SER A 56 -3.07 -16.60 15.14
C SER A 56 -4.17 -17.12 16.06
N PHE A 57 -3.79 -17.47 17.30
CA PHE A 57 -4.70 -18.05 18.27
C PHE A 57 -4.63 -17.32 19.61
N ILE A 58 -5.80 -17.09 20.19
CA ILE A 58 -5.94 -16.55 21.55
C ILE A 58 -5.89 -17.74 22.51
N VAL A 59 -4.85 -17.78 23.32
CA VAL A 59 -4.61 -18.88 24.25
C VAL A 59 -4.88 -18.42 25.67
N LYS A 60 -5.86 -19.06 26.33
CA LYS A 60 -6.35 -18.68 27.66
C LYS A 60 -6.82 -17.21 27.67
N ASN A 61 -6.00 -16.29 28.20
CA ASN A 61 -6.29 -14.86 28.28
C ASN A 61 -5.18 -13.99 27.66
N ARG A 62 -4.32 -14.57 26.81
CA ARG A 62 -3.29 -13.83 26.09
C ARG A 62 -3.84 -13.39 24.72
N PRO A 63 -3.87 -12.08 24.42
CA PRO A 63 -4.35 -11.61 23.13
C PRO A 63 -3.45 -12.10 21.99
N ALA A 64 -4.03 -12.26 20.81
CA ALA A 64 -3.30 -12.59 19.60
C ALA A 64 -2.75 -11.30 18.98
N THR A 65 -1.42 -11.22 18.85
CA THR A 65 -0.77 -10.08 18.21
C THR A 65 -0.56 -10.37 16.72
N LEU A 66 -0.98 -9.45 15.86
CA LEU A 66 -0.76 -9.50 14.42
C LEU A 66 0.25 -8.43 14.01
N HIS A 67 1.19 -8.82 13.16
CA HIS A 67 2.22 -7.94 12.61
C HIS A 67 2.03 -7.77 11.11
N CYS A 68 2.35 -6.58 10.61
CA CYS A 68 2.35 -6.28 9.19
C CYS A 68 3.42 -5.24 8.89
N ARG A 69 4.20 -5.46 7.82
CA ARG A 69 5.25 -4.54 7.38
C ARG A 69 5.16 -4.30 5.89
N ALA A 70 5.29 -3.05 5.48
CA ALA A 70 5.28 -2.67 4.07
C ALA A 70 6.35 -1.62 3.73
N ALA A 71 7.05 -1.84 2.61
CA ALA A 71 7.95 -0.88 2.00
C ALA A 71 7.16 0.10 1.11
N HIS A 72 7.75 1.27 0.85
CA HIS A 72 7.18 2.34 0.02
C HIS A 72 5.79 2.80 0.51
N SER A 73 5.51 2.61 1.80
CA SER A 73 4.25 2.98 2.43
C SER A 73 4.38 4.25 3.25
N LEU A 74 3.30 5.04 3.30
CA LEU A 74 3.14 6.15 4.23
C LEU A 74 2.28 5.78 5.43
N ARG A 75 1.48 4.71 5.31
CA ARG A 75 0.57 4.26 6.36
C ARG A 75 0.27 2.77 6.20
N VAL A 76 0.32 2.05 7.31
CA VAL A 76 -0.10 0.65 7.39
C VAL A 76 -1.14 0.53 8.49
N TYR A 77 -2.27 -0.09 8.20
CA TYR A 77 -3.36 -0.24 9.18
C TYR A 77 -4.09 -1.56 8.98
N PHE A 78 -4.72 -2.05 10.05
CA PHE A 78 -5.56 -3.24 10.00
C PHE A 78 -7.03 -2.90 9.78
N LYS A 79 -7.74 -3.78 9.09
CA LYS A 79 -9.20 -3.88 9.14
C LYS A 79 -9.57 -5.30 9.53
N CYS A 80 -10.29 -5.45 10.63
CA CYS A 80 -10.81 -6.76 11.04
C CYS A 80 -12.31 -6.80 10.75
N ASN A 81 -12.74 -7.82 10.00
CA ASN A 81 -14.13 -8.01 9.55
C ASN A 81 -14.76 -6.74 8.92
N GLY A 82 -13.97 -5.96 8.20
CA GLY A 82 -14.40 -4.71 7.53
C GLY A 82 -14.38 -3.46 8.41
N VAL A 83 -14.13 -3.56 9.72
CA VAL A 83 -14.07 -2.42 10.64
C VAL A 83 -12.64 -1.88 10.71
N LYS A 84 -12.50 -0.55 10.54
CA LYS A 84 -11.20 0.16 10.51
C LYS A 84 -10.70 0.60 11.90
N ASN A 85 -11.55 0.55 12.92
CA ASN A 85 -11.26 1.12 14.24
C ASN A 85 -10.58 0.13 15.20
N VAL A 86 -9.82 -0.82 14.68
CA VAL A 86 -9.03 -1.71 15.53
C VAL A 86 -7.81 -0.94 16.00
N GLU A 87 -7.54 -0.98 17.31
CA GLU A 87 -6.37 -0.33 17.87
C GLU A 87 -5.10 -0.90 17.23
N THR A 88 -4.40 -0.05 16.50
CA THR A 88 -3.21 -0.40 15.73
C THR A 88 -2.09 0.53 16.14
N LYS A 89 -0.95 -0.03 16.51
CA LYS A 89 0.29 0.71 16.76
C LYS A 89 1.06 0.76 15.45
N GLU A 90 1.31 1.97 14.94
CA GLU A 90 2.05 2.20 13.70
C GLU A 90 3.49 2.64 14.04
N PHE A 91 4.48 2.09 13.35
CA PHE A 91 5.89 2.43 13.48
C PHE A 91 6.47 2.77 12.10
N GLU A 92 7.32 3.80 12.04
CA GLU A 92 8.00 4.24 10.82
C GLU A 92 9.50 4.02 10.95
N PHE A 93 10.09 3.42 9.91
CA PHE A 93 11.52 3.19 9.79
C PHE A 93 11.99 3.56 8.38
N VAL A 94 13.26 3.94 8.26
CA VAL A 94 13.93 4.12 6.96
C VAL A 94 15.16 3.23 6.98
N ASP A 95 15.24 2.32 6.01
CA ASP A 95 16.37 1.41 5.90
C ASP A 95 17.64 2.19 5.53
N PRO A 96 18.70 2.15 6.37
CA PRO A 96 19.90 2.93 6.16
C PRO A 96 20.73 2.47 4.95
N GLN A 97 20.51 1.25 4.44
CA GLN A 97 21.27 0.71 3.30
C GLN A 97 20.79 1.25 1.95
N ASN A 98 19.48 1.45 1.80
CA ASN A 98 18.84 1.80 0.53
C ASN A 98 17.95 3.06 0.62
N GLY A 99 17.73 3.62 1.80
CA GLY A 99 16.87 4.79 2.03
C GLY A 99 15.37 4.49 1.89
N VAL A 100 14.97 3.22 1.82
CA VAL A 100 13.58 2.81 1.63
C VAL A 100 12.80 3.04 2.92
N ARG A 101 11.68 3.74 2.81
CA ARG A 101 10.71 3.92 3.90
C ARG A 101 9.93 2.63 4.12
N ILE A 102 9.91 2.17 5.35
CA ILE A 102 9.19 0.98 5.82
C ILE A 102 8.22 1.41 6.92
N MET A 103 6.97 0.97 6.81
CA MET A 103 5.95 1.13 7.83
C MET A 103 5.61 -0.22 8.42
N GLU A 104 5.56 -0.30 9.75
CA GLU A 104 5.15 -1.46 10.51
C GLU A 104 3.89 -1.17 11.30
N ALA A 105 3.00 -2.15 11.39
CA ALA A 105 1.79 -2.07 12.18
C ALA A 105 1.65 -3.32 13.05
N GLU A 106 1.29 -3.10 14.30
CA GLU A 106 0.95 -4.13 15.27
C GLU A 106 -0.48 -3.92 15.77
N THR A 107 -1.27 -4.98 15.81
CA THR A 107 -2.59 -4.95 16.45
C THR A 107 -2.80 -6.15 17.37
N ASN A 108 -3.48 -5.91 18.49
CA ASN A 108 -3.82 -6.96 19.46
C ASN A 108 -5.30 -7.30 19.35
N VAL A 109 -5.59 -8.54 19.01
CA VAL A 109 -6.95 -9.09 18.96
C VAL A 109 -7.23 -9.80 20.28
N THR A 110 -8.17 -9.26 21.04
CA THR A 110 -8.59 -9.83 22.32
C THR A 110 -9.66 -10.90 22.14
N ARG A 111 -9.88 -11.69 23.20
CA ARG A 111 -10.91 -12.72 23.23
C ARG A 111 -12.30 -12.11 22.99
N ASP A 112 -12.58 -11.01 23.68
CA ASP A 112 -13.86 -10.30 23.58
C ASP A 112 -14.14 -9.86 22.14
N MET A 113 -13.14 -9.34 21.41
CA MET A 113 -13.31 -8.95 20.00
C MET A 113 -13.75 -10.12 19.10
N VAL A 114 -13.28 -11.33 19.38
CA VAL A 114 -13.60 -12.54 18.61
C VAL A 114 -14.95 -13.12 19.02
N GLU A 115 -15.22 -13.19 20.32
CA GLU A 115 -16.46 -13.78 20.86
C GLU A 115 -17.69 -12.86 20.68
N GLU A 116 -17.52 -11.54 20.74
CA GLU A 116 -18.59 -10.56 20.47
C GLU A 116 -18.87 -10.38 18.97
N PHE A 117 -18.02 -10.91 18.10
CA PHE A 117 -18.25 -10.84 16.67
C PHE A 117 -19.32 -11.86 16.23
N PHE A 118 -20.56 -11.39 16.07
CA PHE A 118 -21.70 -12.18 15.59
C PHE A 118 -21.72 -12.38 14.07
N GLY A 119 -20.56 -12.62 13.44
CA GLY A 119 -20.47 -12.86 11.99
C GLY A 119 -20.77 -14.31 11.62
N LYS A 120 -21.18 -14.52 10.35
CA LYS A 120 -21.28 -15.87 9.76
C LYS A 120 -19.91 -16.48 9.45
N GLU A 121 -18.90 -15.63 9.28
CA GLU A 121 -17.54 -16.03 8.97
C GLU A 121 -16.66 -15.95 10.22
N LYS A 122 -15.51 -16.63 10.18
CA LYS A 122 -14.50 -16.53 11.23
C LYS A 122 -13.95 -15.11 11.34
N PHE A 123 -13.53 -14.73 12.55
CA PHE A 123 -12.88 -13.44 12.77
C PHE A 123 -11.57 -13.37 11.98
N LYS A 124 -11.45 -12.40 11.08
CA LYS A 124 -10.29 -12.22 10.20
C LYS A 124 -9.88 -10.77 10.10
N CYS A 125 -8.57 -10.56 10.01
CA CYS A 125 -7.97 -9.25 9.82
C CYS A 125 -7.20 -9.19 8.51
N GLU A 126 -7.36 -8.09 7.79
CA GLU A 126 -6.60 -7.78 6.58
C GLU A 126 -5.75 -6.55 6.87
N CYS A 127 -4.49 -6.60 6.45
CA CYS A 127 -3.61 -5.44 6.51
C CYS A 127 -3.71 -4.64 5.21
N TYR A 128 -3.70 -3.32 5.34
CA TYR A 128 -3.71 -2.39 4.22
C TYR A 128 -2.51 -1.47 4.31
N ALA A 129 -1.73 -1.42 3.23
CA ALA A 129 -0.63 -0.47 3.09
C ALA A 129 -1.03 0.60 2.06
N TRP A 130 -0.79 1.87 2.39
CA TRP A 130 -1.19 3.01 1.57
C TRP A 130 -0.04 3.98 1.33
N ASN A 131 0.03 4.52 0.12
CA ASN A 131 0.83 5.69 -0.24
C ASN A 131 0.05 6.57 -1.24
N GLY A 132 0.67 7.65 -1.71
CA GLY A 132 0.04 8.55 -2.69
C GLY A 132 -0.33 7.91 -4.04
N LYS A 133 0.20 6.72 -4.36
CA LYS A 133 -0.11 5.97 -5.59
C LYS A 133 -1.29 5.03 -5.44
N GLY A 134 -1.55 4.54 -4.23
CA GLY A 134 -2.71 3.70 -3.97
C GLY A 134 -2.60 2.88 -2.69
N THR A 135 -3.51 1.92 -2.59
CA THR A 135 -3.61 0.99 -1.45
C THR A 135 -3.45 -0.43 -1.95
N ILE A 136 -2.68 -1.24 -1.26
CA ILE A 136 -2.68 -2.70 -1.43
C ILE A 136 -3.23 -3.39 -0.18
N LYS A 137 -3.73 -4.62 -0.35
CA LYS A 137 -4.37 -5.41 0.70
C LYS A 137 -3.67 -6.76 0.83
N SER A 138 -3.40 -7.17 2.06
CA SER A 138 -2.74 -8.44 2.35
C SER A 138 -3.68 -9.63 2.22
N GLN A 139 -3.13 -10.83 2.37
CA GLN A 139 -3.90 -12.02 2.73
C GLN A 139 -4.62 -11.83 4.07
N PRO A 140 -5.83 -12.41 4.23
CA PRO A 140 -6.56 -12.36 5.48
C PRO A 140 -5.94 -13.31 6.52
N ALA A 141 -5.71 -12.81 7.73
CA ALA A 141 -5.29 -13.58 8.89
C ALA A 141 -6.50 -13.91 9.77
N THR A 142 -6.82 -15.19 9.95
CA THR A 142 -7.88 -15.64 10.86
C THR A 142 -7.37 -15.69 12.30
N VAL A 143 -8.20 -15.24 13.24
CA VAL A 143 -7.89 -15.31 14.67
C VAL A 143 -8.97 -16.13 15.38
N GLU A 144 -8.55 -17.17 16.10
CA GLU A 144 -9.45 -18.10 16.78
C GLU A 144 -9.06 -18.30 18.25
N VAL A 145 -10.03 -18.61 19.10
CA VAL A 145 -9.77 -18.94 20.51
C VAL A 145 -9.36 -20.42 20.59
N ALA A 146 -8.15 -20.68 21.09
CA ALA A 146 -7.66 -22.03 21.31
C ALA A 146 -7.84 -22.44 22.77
N LEU A 147 -8.32 -23.68 22.97
CA LEU A 147 -8.39 -24.31 24.27
C LEU A 147 -7.10 -25.12 24.49
N VAL A 148 -6.38 -24.81 25.56
CA VAL A 148 -5.28 -25.67 26.02
C VAL A 148 -5.88 -26.75 26.89
N LEU A 149 -5.87 -27.98 26.41
CA LEU A 149 -6.12 -29.14 27.26
C LEU A 149 -4.83 -29.38 28.05
N GLU A 150 -4.87 -29.16 29.36
CA GLU A 150 -3.81 -29.61 30.24
C GLU A 150 -3.89 -31.13 30.29
N VAL A 151 -3.10 -31.78 29.44
CA VAL A 151 -2.85 -33.21 29.56
C VAL A 151 -2.04 -33.39 30.85
N THR A 152 -2.71 -33.66 31.96
CA THR A 152 -2.06 -34.33 33.08
C THR A 152 -1.45 -35.58 32.49
N ASN A 153 -0.12 -35.68 32.53
CA ASN A 153 0.62 -36.80 31.95
C ASN A 153 0.30 -38.08 32.73
N ASP A 154 -0.84 -38.68 32.45
CA ASP A 154 -1.10 -40.09 32.63
C ASP A 154 -1.30 -40.65 31.21
N GLN A 155 -0.39 -41.52 30.81
CA GLN A 155 -0.39 -42.13 29.49
C GLN A 155 -1.72 -42.84 29.24
N THR A 156 -2.49 -42.43 28.24
CA THR A 156 -3.13 -43.39 27.33
C THR A 156 -3.54 -42.72 26.01
N SER A 157 -3.12 -43.34 24.92
CA SER A 157 -3.49 -43.06 23.54
C SER A 157 -5.00 -43.14 23.30
N GLU A 158 -5.60 -42.17 22.62
CA GLU A 158 -6.58 -42.42 21.53
C GLU A 158 -6.94 -41.14 20.75
N ASN A 159 -6.79 -41.27 19.43
CA ASN A 159 -7.29 -40.53 18.26
C ASN A 159 -8.14 -39.25 18.48
N ALA A 160 -7.66 -38.13 17.96
CA ALA A 160 -8.43 -36.88 17.85
C ALA A 160 -9.50 -36.98 16.75
N GLU A 161 -10.77 -36.89 17.15
CA GLU A 161 -11.90 -36.71 16.26
C GLU A 161 -12.24 -35.20 16.21
N ILE A 162 -12.20 -34.62 15.01
CA ILE A 162 -12.54 -33.21 14.76
C ILE A 162 -14.06 -33.12 14.69
N LEU A 163 -14.71 -32.50 15.68
CA LEU A 163 -16.13 -32.15 15.57
C LEU A 163 -16.29 -30.89 14.71
N GLY A 164 -16.68 -31.10 13.45
CA GLY A 164 -17.28 -30.07 12.61
C GLY A 164 -18.78 -30.02 12.84
N ASN A 165 -19.30 -28.82 13.07
CA ASN A 165 -20.71 -28.48 12.88
C ASN A 165 -20.80 -27.34 11.86
#